data_AF-A0A4R9G0T7-F1
#
_entry.id   AF-A0A4R9G0T7-F1
#
_cell.length_a   1.000
_cell.length_b   1.000
_cell.length_c   1.000
_cell.angle_alpha   90.00
_cell.angle_beta   90.00
_cell.angle_gamma   90.00
#
_symmetry.space_group_name_H-M   'P 1'
#
loop_
_entity.id
_entity.type
_entity.pdbx_description
1 polymer ?
#
loop_
_entity_poly.entity_id
_entity_poly.type
_entity_poly.pdbx_seq_one_letter_code
_entity_poly.pdbx_strand_id
1 'polypeptide(L)'
;MKYTKILMFLLAGLLFAYCSSKSPEEKLAELVPRFQKAICSKTIECTKDELEKIPAQYRNMIPPFMQSEENCVSHFQEEFEKSKKRRLEKKEQVTPEMVSTFEACISGLESSTCEPFKNSRGKKLNIPGCEDLDKLTKPE
;
A
#
# COMPACT_ATOMS: atom_id res chain seq x y z
N MET A 1 46.57 21.49 -20.30
CA MET A 1 45.17 21.96 -20.43
C MET A 1 44.19 20.94 -21.05
N LYS A 2 44.55 19.67 -21.31
CA LYS A 2 43.60 18.65 -21.83
C LYS A 2 42.81 17.92 -20.74
N TYR A 3 43.41 17.72 -19.55
CA TYR A 3 42.81 16.94 -18.47
C TYR A 3 41.80 17.71 -17.60
N THR A 4 41.87 19.05 -17.59
CA THR A 4 40.93 19.90 -16.84
C THR A 4 39.50 19.84 -17.39
N LYS A 5 39.33 19.68 -18.71
CA LYS A 5 38.00 19.54 -19.32
C LYS A 5 37.35 18.18 -19.02
N ILE A 6 38.15 17.12 -18.93
CA ILE A 6 37.66 15.76 -18.64
C ILE A 6 37.25 15.64 -17.16
N LEU A 7 38.02 16.25 -16.26
CA LEU A 7 37.72 16.26 -14.82
C LEU A 7 36.44 17.04 -14.50
N MET A 8 36.17 18.15 -15.21
CA MET A 8 34.94 18.95 -15.04
C MET A 8 33.68 18.20 -15.52
N PHE A 9 33.79 17.41 -16.61
CA PHE A 9 32.68 16.60 -17.11
C PHE A 9 32.35 15.40 -16.20
N LEU A 10 33.37 14.79 -15.59
CA LEU A 10 33.16 13.72 -14.60
C LEU A 10 32.53 14.24 -13.30
N LEU A 11 32.93 15.42 -12.83
CA LEU A 11 32.31 16.05 -11.64
C LEU A 11 30.85 16.46 -11.91
N ALA A 12 30.53 16.96 -13.11
CA ALA A 12 29.16 17.31 -13.50
C ALA A 12 28.25 16.07 -13.62
N GLY A 13 28.79 14.93 -14.08
CA GLY A 13 28.07 13.65 -14.12
C GLY A 13 27.79 13.06 -12.73
N LEU A 14 28.70 13.24 -11.78
CA LEU A 14 28.53 12.81 -10.39
C LEU A 14 27.51 13.66 -9.62
N LEU A 15 27.36 14.95 -9.96
CA LEU A 15 26.36 15.85 -9.36
C LEU A 15 24.93 15.59 -9.87
N PHE A 16 24.77 15.14 -11.12
CA PHE A 16 23.46 14.74 -11.66
C PHE A 16 22.95 13.41 -11.10
N ALA A 17 23.83 12.52 -10.65
CA ALA A 17 23.45 11.23 -10.06
C ALA A 17 22.90 11.35 -8.62
N TYR A 18 23.06 12.50 -7.96
CA TYR A 18 22.71 12.66 -6.55
C TYR A 18 21.34 13.32 -6.29
N CYS A 19 20.59 13.68 -7.34
CA CYS A 19 19.48 14.64 -7.21
C CYS A 19 18.08 14.11 -7.61
N SER A 20 17.80 12.81 -7.41
CA SER A 20 16.45 12.26 -7.65
C SER A 20 15.99 11.28 -6.56
N SER A 21 16.32 11.52 -5.30
CA SER A 21 15.64 10.80 -4.21
C SER A 21 14.27 11.45 -3.97
N LYS A 22 13.20 10.83 -4.48
CA LYS A 22 11.81 11.22 -4.17
C LYS A 22 11.61 11.35 -2.66
N SER A 23 10.83 12.34 -2.25
CA SER A 23 10.47 12.51 -0.84
C SER A 23 9.68 11.29 -0.33
N PRO A 24 9.69 10.97 0.97
CA PRO A 24 8.87 9.90 1.52
C PRO A 24 7.37 10.06 1.19
N GLU A 25 6.86 11.30 1.18
CA GLU A 25 5.48 11.60 0.79
C GLU A 25 5.21 11.23 -0.67
N GLU A 26 6.12 11.60 -1.57
CA GLU A 26 6.01 11.28 -3.01
C GLU A 26 6.08 9.77 -3.25
N LYS A 27 6.98 9.07 -2.55
CA LYS A 27 7.03 7.60 -2.61
C LYS A 27 5.75 6.95 -2.09
N LEU A 28 5.22 7.44 -0.97
CA LEU A 28 3.97 6.92 -0.42
C LEU A 28 2.81 7.13 -1.39
N ALA A 29 2.72 8.31 -2.03
CA ALA A 29 1.68 8.59 -3.02
C ALA A 29 1.72 7.64 -4.22
N GLU A 30 2.90 7.15 -4.62
CA GLU A 30 3.05 6.14 -5.67
C GLU A 30 2.73 4.72 -5.22
N LEU A 31 3.03 4.39 -3.96
CA LEU A 31 2.80 3.06 -3.40
C LEU A 31 1.33 2.81 -3.07
N VAL A 32 0.57 3.83 -2.67
CA VAL A 32 -0.81 3.68 -2.21
C VAL A 32 -1.73 3.04 -3.27
N PRO A 33 -1.77 3.50 -4.54
CA PRO A 33 -2.58 2.84 -5.57
C PRO A 33 -2.16 1.37 -5.80
N ARG A 34 -0.86 1.07 -5.73
CA ARG A 34 -0.35 -0.30 -5.88
C ARG A 34 -0.76 -1.18 -4.71
N PHE A 35 -0.66 -0.65 -3.49
CA PHE A 35 -1.11 -1.34 -2.28
C PHE A 35 -2.61 -1.63 -2.32
N GLN A 36 -3.43 -0.62 -2.64
CA GLN A 36 -4.89 -0.78 -2.77
C GLN A 36 -5.23 -1.85 -3.79
N LYS A 37 -4.58 -1.82 -4.97
CA LYS A 37 -4.78 -2.84 -5.99
C LYS A 37 -4.37 -4.23 -5.50
N ALA A 38 -3.20 -4.36 -4.88
CA ALA A 38 -2.69 -5.64 -4.39
C ALA A 38 -3.62 -6.24 -3.32
N ILE A 39 -4.01 -5.48 -2.31
CA ILE A 39 -4.89 -5.98 -1.24
C ILE A 39 -6.29 -6.30 -1.75
N CYS A 40 -6.85 -5.45 -2.62
CA CYS A 40 -8.20 -5.63 -3.14
C CYS A 40 -8.29 -6.80 -4.11
N SER A 41 -7.38 -6.86 -5.08
CA SER A 41 -7.35 -7.97 -6.04
C SER A 41 -7.19 -9.30 -5.30
N LYS A 42 -6.28 -9.38 -4.32
CA LYS A 42 -6.06 -10.59 -3.52
C LYS A 42 -7.24 -10.95 -2.64
N THR A 43 -7.88 -9.96 -2.01
CA THR A 43 -9.07 -10.19 -1.19
C THR A 43 -10.20 -10.77 -2.04
N ILE A 44 -10.47 -10.20 -3.21
CA ILE A 44 -11.53 -10.68 -4.09
C ILE A 44 -11.17 -12.07 -4.64
N GLU A 45 -9.95 -12.27 -5.15
CA GLU A 45 -9.45 -13.56 -5.63
C GLU A 45 -9.67 -14.66 -4.57
N CYS A 46 -9.28 -14.39 -3.33
CA CYS A 46 -9.25 -15.40 -2.27
C CYS A 46 -10.57 -15.60 -1.54
N THR A 47 -11.54 -14.70 -1.68
CA THR A 47 -12.85 -14.80 -1.02
C THR A 47 -14.00 -15.11 -1.96
N LYS A 48 -13.81 -14.98 -3.28
CA LYS A 48 -14.85 -15.19 -4.29
C LYS A 48 -15.62 -16.50 -4.11
N ASP A 49 -14.91 -17.62 -4.00
CA ASP A 49 -15.53 -18.95 -3.86
C ASP A 49 -16.35 -19.08 -2.57
N GLU A 50 -15.93 -18.41 -1.49
CA GLU A 50 -16.66 -18.40 -0.22
C GLU A 50 -17.88 -17.47 -0.27
N LEU A 51 -17.78 -16.34 -0.98
CA LEU A 51 -18.90 -15.43 -1.19
C LEU A 51 -19.96 -16.04 -2.11
N GLU A 52 -19.56 -16.84 -3.10
CA GLU A 52 -20.50 -17.54 -4.00
C GLU A 52 -21.32 -18.60 -3.26
N LYS A 53 -20.79 -19.19 -2.18
CA LYS A 53 -21.52 -20.13 -1.30
C LYS A 53 -22.58 -19.44 -0.45
N ILE A 54 -22.56 -18.11 -0.33
CA ILE A 54 -23.57 -17.37 0.44
C ILE A 54 -24.91 -17.39 -0.31
N PRO A 55 -26.00 -17.90 0.32
CA PRO A 55 -27.33 -17.90 -0.29
C PRO A 55 -27.76 -16.49 -0.71
N ALA A 56 -28.50 -16.38 -1.81
CA ALA A 56 -28.91 -15.09 -2.39
C ALA A 56 -29.58 -14.15 -1.37
N GLN A 57 -30.40 -14.69 -0.47
CA GLN A 57 -31.09 -13.95 0.60
C GLN A 57 -30.16 -13.29 1.62
N TYR A 58 -28.89 -13.68 1.67
CA TYR A 58 -27.88 -13.17 2.61
C TYR A 58 -26.77 -12.36 1.92
N ARG A 59 -26.80 -12.23 0.60
CA ARG A 59 -25.77 -11.48 -0.15
C ARG A 59 -25.74 -9.99 0.21
N ASN A 60 -26.89 -9.44 0.64
CA ASN A 60 -26.98 -8.06 1.14
C ASN A 60 -26.19 -7.83 2.45
N MET A 61 -25.79 -8.89 3.16
CA MET A 61 -24.92 -8.78 4.34
C MET A 61 -23.43 -8.71 3.99
N ILE A 62 -23.06 -8.94 2.72
CA ILE A 62 -21.67 -8.82 2.26
C ILE A 62 -21.34 -7.32 2.17
N PRO A 63 -20.31 -6.84 2.89
CA PRO A 63 -19.91 -5.43 2.82
C PRO A 63 -19.69 -4.97 1.37
N PRO A 64 -20.12 -3.76 0.97
CA PRO A 64 -20.00 -3.28 -0.41
C PRO A 64 -18.58 -3.35 -0.98
N PHE A 65 -17.57 -3.06 -0.14
CA PHE A 65 -16.16 -3.10 -0.53
C PHE A 65 -15.66 -4.52 -0.86
N MET A 66 -16.35 -5.58 -0.42
CA MET A 66 -15.99 -6.97 -0.76
C MET A 66 -16.71 -7.48 -2.01
N GLN A 67 -17.62 -6.70 -2.60
CA GLN A 67 -18.44 -7.16 -3.72
C GLN A 67 -17.72 -7.04 -5.07
N SER A 68 -16.73 -6.14 -5.18
CA SER A 68 -15.90 -5.97 -6.36
C SER A 68 -14.55 -5.37 -6.00
N GLU A 69 -13.55 -5.56 -6.88
CA GLU A 69 -12.23 -4.93 -6.73
C GLU A 69 -12.35 -3.40 -6.75
N GLU A 70 -13.20 -2.85 -7.61
CA GLU A 70 -13.45 -1.41 -7.74
C GLU A 70 -14.01 -0.81 -6.44
N ASN A 71 -14.99 -1.47 -5.83
CA ASN A 71 -15.56 -1.02 -4.56
C ASN A 71 -14.52 -1.10 -3.42
N CYS A 72 -13.69 -2.14 -3.42
CA CYS A 72 -12.59 -2.27 -2.48
C CYS A 72 -11.59 -1.11 -2.61
N VAL A 73 -11.13 -0.84 -3.83
CA VAL A 73 -10.16 0.23 -4.10
C VAL A 73 -10.76 1.59 -3.71
N SER A 74 -12.01 1.85 -4.07
CA SER A 74 -12.70 3.09 -3.70
C SER A 74 -12.79 3.27 -2.18
N HIS A 75 -13.11 2.20 -1.43
CA HIS A 75 -13.14 2.22 0.02
C HIS A 75 -11.78 2.56 0.63
N PHE A 76 -10.72 1.88 0.22
CA PHE A 76 -9.37 2.15 0.73
C PHE A 76 -8.82 3.51 0.27
N GLN A 77 -9.25 4.03 -0.88
CA GLN A 77 -8.91 5.39 -1.30
C GLN A 77 -9.55 6.44 -0.39
N GLU A 78 -10.82 6.27 -0.03
CA GLU A 78 -11.50 7.17 0.91
C GLU A 78 -10.81 7.16 2.29
N GLU A 79 -10.49 5.98 2.82
CA GLU A 79 -9.79 5.84 4.09
C GLU A 79 -8.37 6.41 4.05
N PHE A 80 -7.66 6.25 2.92
CA PHE A 80 -6.35 6.87 2.73
C PHE A 80 -6.45 8.41 2.75
N GLU A 81 -7.40 9.00 2.03
CA GLU A 81 -7.59 10.46 2.01
C GLU A 81 -7.98 11.00 3.38
N LYS A 82 -8.85 10.29 4.13
CA LYS A 82 -9.16 10.62 5.53
C LYS A 82 -7.91 10.59 6.42
N SER A 83 -7.10 9.53 6.29
CA SER A 83 -5.85 9.38 7.04
C SER A 83 -4.85 10.48 6.67
N LYS A 84 -4.71 10.79 5.37
CA LYS A 84 -3.85 11.86 4.87
C LYS A 84 -4.25 13.21 5.44
N LYS A 85 -5.54 13.56 5.36
CA LYS A 85 -6.07 14.79 5.95
C LYS A 85 -5.75 14.89 7.44
N ARG A 86 -5.97 13.80 8.19
CA ARG A 86 -5.64 13.73 9.63
C ARG A 86 -4.15 13.96 9.90
N ARG A 87 -3.26 13.30 9.15
CA ARG A 87 -1.81 13.49 9.30
C ARG A 87 -1.41 14.94 9.06
N LEU A 88 -1.97 15.57 8.02
CA LEU A 88 -1.72 16.98 7.70
C LEU A 88 -2.23 17.92 8.81
N GLU A 89 -3.43 17.68 9.34
CA GLU A 89 -3.98 18.45 10.48
C GLU A 89 -3.10 18.33 11.74
N LYS A 90 -2.55 17.14 11.99
CA LYS A 90 -1.64 16.86 13.11
C LYS A 90 -0.18 17.23 12.86
N LYS A 91 0.17 17.68 11.64
CA LYS A 91 1.55 17.93 11.20
C LYS A 91 2.46 16.71 11.33
N GLU A 92 1.89 15.52 11.21
CA GLU A 92 2.63 14.26 11.15
C GLU A 92 3.29 14.11 9.78
N GLN A 93 4.58 13.76 9.77
CA GLN A 93 5.33 13.55 8.54
C GLN A 93 5.36 12.07 8.17
N VAL A 94 5.30 11.79 6.87
CA VAL A 94 5.57 10.45 6.36
C VAL A 94 7.04 10.14 6.52
N THR A 95 7.35 9.06 7.24
CA THR A 95 8.73 8.63 7.47
C THR A 95 9.17 7.62 6.40
N PRO A 96 10.49 7.46 6.18
CA PRO A 96 11.00 6.38 5.34
C PRO A 96 10.58 4.98 5.80
N GLU A 97 10.38 4.79 7.11
CA GLU A 97 9.89 3.54 7.69
C GLU A 97 8.45 3.24 7.26
N MET A 98 7.57 4.25 7.20
CA MET A 98 6.22 4.08 6.67
C MET A 98 6.28 3.61 5.22
N VAL A 99 7.10 4.24 4.39
CA VAL A 99 7.29 3.85 2.99
C VAL A 99 7.76 2.40 2.87
N SER A 100 8.79 2.02 3.64
CA SER A 100 9.31 0.65 3.66
C SER A 100 8.26 -0.37 4.11
N THR A 101 7.38 -0.01 5.04
CA THR A 101 6.28 -0.87 5.51
C THR A 101 5.27 -1.12 4.39
N PHE A 102 4.92 -0.09 3.61
CA PHE A 102 4.05 -0.25 2.45
C PHE A 102 4.70 -1.12 1.36
N GLU A 103 5.98 -0.92 1.06
CA GLU A 103 6.72 -1.73 0.10
C GLU A 103 6.78 -3.22 0.51
N ALA A 104 7.08 -3.48 1.78
CA ALA A 104 7.11 -4.83 2.34
C ALA A 104 5.72 -5.48 2.27
N CYS A 105 4.68 -4.77 2.68
CA CYS A 105 3.31 -5.29 2.66
C CYS A 105 2.81 -5.55 1.24
N ILE A 106 3.09 -4.66 0.28
CA ILE A 106 2.78 -4.89 -1.14
C ILE A 106 3.44 -6.19 -1.63
N SER A 107 4.74 -6.36 -1.35
CA SER A 107 5.49 -7.56 -1.75
C SER A 107 4.92 -8.82 -1.10
N GLY A 108 4.52 -8.72 0.16
CA GLY A 108 3.81 -9.77 0.89
C GLY A 108 2.49 -10.15 0.26
N LEU A 109 1.66 -9.16 -0.09
CA LEU A 109 0.37 -9.36 -0.74
C LEU A 109 0.49 -10.03 -2.11
N GLU A 110 1.43 -9.54 -2.94
CA GLU A 110 1.68 -10.06 -4.28
C GLU A 110 2.19 -11.50 -4.26
N SER A 111 2.95 -11.90 -3.24
CA SER A 111 3.52 -13.25 -3.09
C SER A 111 2.67 -14.21 -2.26
N SER A 112 1.65 -13.72 -1.54
CA SER A 112 0.85 -14.54 -0.65
C SER A 112 -0.06 -15.51 -1.40
N THR A 113 -0.33 -16.65 -0.76
CA THR A 113 -1.42 -17.53 -1.15
C THR A 113 -2.74 -17.03 -0.54
N CYS A 114 -3.85 -17.73 -0.80
CA CYS A 114 -5.14 -17.37 -0.20
C CYS A 114 -5.32 -17.81 1.25
N GLU A 115 -4.39 -18.58 1.83
CA GLU A 115 -4.51 -19.07 3.20
C GLU A 115 -4.70 -17.97 4.25
N PRO A 116 -3.97 -16.83 4.22
CA PRO A 116 -4.18 -15.74 5.19
C PRO A 116 -5.56 -15.06 5.06
N PHE A 117 -6.21 -15.17 3.90
CA PHE A 117 -7.51 -14.56 3.61
C PHE A 117 -8.67 -15.50 3.95
N LYS A 118 -8.43 -16.81 4.04
CA LYS A 118 -9.41 -17.80 4.47
C LYS A 118 -9.57 -17.74 5.98
N ASN A 119 -10.83 -17.79 6.46
CA ASN A 119 -11.16 -17.84 7.90
C ASN A 119 -10.75 -16.60 8.73
N SER A 120 -10.45 -15.46 8.11
CA SER A 120 -10.12 -14.19 8.75
C SER A 120 -11.35 -13.49 9.38
N ARG A 121 -12.28 -14.25 9.98
CA ARG A 121 -13.38 -13.72 10.79
C ARG A 121 -12.80 -13.10 12.07
N GLY A 122 -12.38 -11.84 11.98
CA GLY A 122 -11.95 -11.01 13.12
C GLY A 122 -10.50 -11.16 13.57
N LYS A 123 -9.65 -11.94 12.88
CA LYS A 123 -8.20 -11.99 13.17
C LYS A 123 -7.43 -11.16 12.15
N LYS A 124 -6.39 -10.48 12.64
CA LYS A 124 -5.42 -9.74 11.82
C LYS A 124 -4.95 -10.62 10.66
N LEU A 125 -4.97 -10.08 9.44
CA LEU A 125 -4.44 -10.74 8.26
C LEU A 125 -2.94 -10.98 8.52
N ASN A 126 -2.55 -12.25 8.69
CA ASN A 126 -1.16 -12.63 8.90
C ASN A 126 -0.44 -12.72 7.55
N ILE A 127 -0.30 -11.56 6.90
CA ILE A 127 0.40 -11.42 5.63
C ILE A 127 1.82 -10.93 5.94
N PRO A 128 2.86 -11.70 5.56
CA PRO A 128 4.25 -11.30 5.79
C PRO A 128 4.52 -9.91 5.22
N GLY A 129 5.09 -9.01 6.02
CA GLY A 129 5.38 -7.62 5.62
C GLY A 129 4.25 -6.62 5.89
N CYS A 130 3.06 -7.06 6.32
CA CYS A 130 1.93 -6.20 6.68
C CYS A 130 1.73 -6.04 8.20
N GLU A 131 2.61 -6.60 9.02
CA GLU A 131 2.46 -6.69 10.48
C GLU A 131 2.37 -5.31 11.15
N ASP A 132 3.11 -4.34 10.62
CA ASP A 132 3.20 -2.99 11.19
C ASP A 132 2.21 -2.00 10.56
N LEU A 133 1.43 -2.42 9.55
CA LEU A 133 0.48 -1.53 8.87
C LEU A 133 -0.61 -0.99 9.81
N ASP A 134 -1.03 -1.81 10.79
CA ASP A 134 -2.00 -1.40 11.83
C ASP A 134 -1.47 -0.29 12.74
N LYS A 135 -0.15 -0.30 13.03
CA LYS A 135 0.50 0.71 13.88
C LYS A 135 0.54 2.08 13.19
N LEU A 136 0.54 2.08 11.84
CA LEU A 136 0.57 3.29 11.02
C LEU A 136 -0.82 3.89 10.77
N THR A 137 -1.89 3.10 10.97
CA THR A 137 -3.27 3.48 10.61
C THR A 137 -4.16 3.79 11.81
N LYS A 138 -3.79 3.38 13.02
CA LYS A 138 -4.50 3.72 14.26
C LYS A 138 -3.73 4.76 15.05
N PRO A 139 -4.28 5.98 15.25
CA PRO A 139 -3.74 6.89 16.24
C PRO A 139 -3.98 6.32 17.64
N GLU A 140 -3.00 6.47 18.53
CA GLU A 140 -3.22 6.38 19.98
C GLU A 140 -4.30 7.37 20.45
#